data_AF-A0AA47EIE9-F1
#
_entry.id   AF-A0AA47EIE9-F1
#
_cell.length_a   1.000
_cell.length_b   1.000
_cell.length_c   1.000
_cell.angle_alpha   90.00
_cell.angle_beta   90.00
_cell.angle_gamma   90.00
#
_symmetry.space_group_name_H-M   'P 1'
#
loop_
_entity.id
_entity.type
_entity.pdbx_description
1 polymer ?
#
loop_
_entity_poly.entity_id
_entity_poly.type
_entity_poly.pdbx_seq_one_letter_code
_entity_poly.pdbx_strand_id
1 'polypeptide(L)'
;MNKKIINSLFAALIIAGATSLSAYAAMADGTVVIGSKAFDLNYANSPVNLAEITNEIQVGRVVYVKEFGGNWINNITGLVVDGSCIPAVVYKNATKQINFATGDKNEIISNVNANETVRAYELAPIYSQPQITGANALGAIAQVAVGSLTDVLTKDDLQSRINNENDKIAARVVYLQIGEIKAVNGTITLTFNNPLVVKPEVSAFVVNQTIGTGVAIKVVPTAVDLDSTGKIITLTVPQVKKISTEQKVVNTVSYDTAVPVTEAGFKVAVDTSH
;
A
#
# COMPACT_ATOMS: atom_id res chain seq x y z
N MET A 1 34.19 -2.38 28.86
CA MET A 1 33.06 -1.66 28.25
C MET A 1 32.56 -2.47 27.07
N ASN A 2 31.48 -3.23 27.27
CA ASN A 2 30.96 -4.19 26.30
C ASN A 2 29.65 -3.64 25.74
N LYS A 3 29.65 -3.19 24.48
CA LYS A 3 28.41 -2.90 23.75
C LYS A 3 28.01 -4.17 22.98
N LYS A 4 26.99 -4.87 23.47
CA LYS A 4 26.35 -5.96 22.73
C LYS A 4 25.39 -5.33 21.72
N ILE A 5 25.70 -5.47 20.44
CA ILE A 5 24.82 -5.10 19.33
C ILE A 5 23.72 -6.16 19.28
N ILE A 6 22.48 -5.75 19.58
CA ILE A 6 21.29 -6.57 19.37
C ILE A 6 20.98 -6.50 17.86
N ASN A 7 21.60 -7.40 17.10
CA ASN A 7 21.16 -7.73 15.74
C ASN A 7 19.97 -8.70 15.87
N SER A 8 18.75 -8.17 15.98
CA SER A 8 17.54 -8.98 15.92
C SER A 8 17.23 -9.36 14.48
N LEU A 9 17.79 -10.50 14.08
CA LEU A 9 17.07 -11.64 13.50
C LEU A 9 15.75 -11.31 12.76
N PHE A 10 15.83 -10.81 11.53
CA PHE A 10 14.79 -11.13 10.54
C PHE A 10 15.07 -12.54 10.03
N ALA A 11 14.41 -13.52 10.63
CA ALA A 11 14.38 -14.88 10.12
C ALA A 11 13.60 -14.88 8.79
N ALA A 12 14.34 -14.83 7.68
CA ALA A 12 13.79 -15.14 6.38
C ALA A 12 13.41 -16.64 6.38
N LEU A 13 12.13 -16.92 6.58
CA LEU A 13 11.54 -18.22 6.33
C LEU A 13 11.51 -18.43 4.81
N ILE A 14 12.60 -18.91 4.24
CA ILE A 14 12.65 -19.37 2.86
C ILE A 14 11.94 -20.72 2.83
N ILE A 15 10.66 -20.71 2.49
CA ILE A 15 9.93 -21.92 2.09
C ILE A 15 10.45 -22.29 0.69
N ALA A 16 11.56 -23.03 0.66
CA ALA A 16 12.02 -23.74 -0.54
C ALA A 16 11.14 -24.97 -0.75
N GLY A 17 9.88 -24.72 -1.12
CA GLY A 17 8.98 -25.72 -1.67
C GLY A 17 8.87 -25.49 -3.16
N ALA A 18 9.90 -25.86 -3.92
CA ALA A 18 9.80 -25.98 -5.38
C ALA A 18 8.95 -27.22 -5.71
N THR A 19 7.68 -27.22 -5.31
CA THR A 19 6.68 -27.89 -6.13
C THR A 19 6.70 -27.11 -7.43
N SER A 20 7.12 -27.75 -8.52
CA SER A 20 6.89 -27.25 -9.86
C SER A 20 5.38 -27.03 -9.99
N LEU A 21 4.93 -25.82 -9.66
CA LEU A 21 3.62 -25.37 -10.05
C LEU A 21 3.69 -25.43 -11.56
N SER A 22 3.04 -26.43 -12.15
CA SER A 22 2.63 -26.36 -13.53
C SER A 22 1.79 -25.10 -13.59
N ALA A 23 2.42 -23.98 -13.91
CA ALA A 23 1.74 -22.74 -14.18
C ALA A 23 0.64 -23.13 -15.18
N TYR A 24 -0.61 -22.97 -14.77
CA TYR A 24 -1.74 -23.22 -15.64
C TYR A 24 -1.63 -22.17 -16.74
N ALA A 25 -0.85 -22.48 -17.78
CA ALA A 25 -0.70 -21.61 -18.91
C ALA A 25 -2.09 -21.48 -19.52
N ALA A 26 -2.52 -20.25 -19.76
CA ALA A 26 -3.66 -20.02 -20.61
C ALA A 26 -3.22 -20.22 -22.05
N MET A 27 -4.09 -20.77 -22.87
CA MET A 27 -3.87 -20.74 -24.32
C MET A 27 -3.95 -19.30 -24.81
N ALA A 28 -3.10 -18.96 -25.78
CA ALA A 28 -3.05 -17.61 -26.34
C ALA A 28 -4.36 -17.26 -27.07
N ASP A 29 -4.68 -15.98 -27.14
CA ASP A 29 -5.79 -15.51 -27.95
C ASP A 29 -5.58 -15.85 -29.44
N GLY A 30 -6.66 -16.15 -30.15
CA GLY A 30 -6.60 -16.70 -31.51
C GLY A 30 -6.37 -18.21 -31.56
N THR A 31 -6.39 -18.93 -30.43
CA THR A 31 -6.26 -20.39 -30.44
C THR A 31 -7.53 -21.07 -30.96
N VAL A 32 -7.37 -22.08 -31.81
CA VAL A 32 -8.44 -22.96 -32.27
C VAL A 32 -8.25 -24.35 -31.67
N VAL A 33 -9.24 -24.82 -30.92
CA VAL A 33 -9.28 -26.18 -30.34
C VAL A 33 -10.17 -27.07 -31.19
N ILE A 34 -9.64 -28.22 -31.60
CA ILE A 34 -10.36 -29.25 -32.37
C ILE A 34 -10.12 -30.58 -31.67
N GLY A 35 -11.10 -31.06 -30.92
CA GLY A 35 -10.94 -32.28 -30.13
C GLY A 35 -9.85 -32.16 -29.07
N SER A 36 -8.83 -33.02 -29.15
CA SER A 36 -7.69 -33.05 -28.21
C SER A 36 -6.47 -32.27 -28.70
N LYS A 37 -6.63 -31.43 -29.73
CA LYS A 37 -5.56 -30.58 -30.27
C LYS A 37 -5.97 -29.12 -30.21
N ALA A 38 -4.98 -28.26 -30.00
CA ALA A 38 -5.13 -26.82 -30.08
C ALA A 38 -4.08 -26.25 -31.03
N PHE A 39 -4.45 -25.23 -31.78
CA PHE A 39 -3.60 -24.64 -32.82
C PHE A 39 -3.62 -23.12 -32.67
N ASP A 40 -2.44 -22.51 -32.72
CA ASP A 40 -2.35 -21.07 -32.97
C ASP A 40 -3.00 -20.70 -34.31
N LEU A 41 -3.62 -19.53 -34.41
CA LEU A 41 -4.30 -19.09 -35.64
C LEU A 41 -3.38 -19.11 -36.87
N ASN A 42 -2.12 -18.68 -36.72
CA ASN A 42 -1.18 -18.66 -37.83
C ASN A 42 -0.80 -20.09 -38.24
N TYR A 43 -0.72 -21.01 -37.29
CA TYR A 43 -0.47 -22.42 -37.58
C TYR A 43 -1.66 -23.04 -38.33
N ALA A 44 -2.88 -22.78 -37.87
CA ALA A 44 -4.11 -23.28 -38.49
C ALA A 44 -4.33 -22.71 -39.90
N ASN A 45 -3.97 -21.44 -40.13
CA ASN A 45 -4.12 -20.76 -41.43
C ASN A 45 -3.02 -21.11 -42.44
N SER A 46 -1.99 -21.86 -42.04
CA SER A 46 -0.89 -22.22 -42.93
C SER A 46 -1.28 -23.34 -43.91
N PRO A 47 -1.12 -23.16 -45.24
CA PRO A 47 -1.51 -24.19 -46.22
C PRO A 47 -0.79 -25.53 -46.04
N VAL A 48 0.43 -25.52 -45.50
CA VAL A 48 1.20 -26.76 -45.25
C VAL A 48 0.60 -27.62 -44.13
N ASN A 49 -0.21 -27.03 -43.25
CA ASN A 49 -0.86 -27.73 -42.14
C ASN A 49 -2.31 -28.14 -42.46
N LEU A 50 -2.84 -27.76 -43.62
CA LEU A 50 -4.24 -27.94 -44.00
C LEU A 50 -4.70 -29.41 -43.88
N ALA A 51 -3.85 -30.36 -44.26
CA ALA A 51 -4.16 -31.79 -44.18
C ALA A 51 -4.35 -32.25 -42.72
N GLU A 52 -3.51 -31.80 -41.79
CA GLU A 52 -3.66 -32.13 -40.37
C GLU A 52 -4.95 -31.52 -39.82
N ILE A 53 -5.19 -30.23 -40.06
CA ILE A 53 -6.39 -29.53 -39.58
C ILE A 53 -7.67 -30.18 -40.13
N THR A 54 -7.71 -30.48 -41.43
CA THR A 54 -8.87 -31.10 -42.07
C THR A 54 -9.14 -32.49 -41.50
N ASN A 55 -8.10 -33.28 -41.25
CA ASN A 55 -8.25 -34.61 -40.64
C ASN A 55 -8.86 -34.52 -39.23
N GLU A 56 -8.45 -33.54 -38.42
CA GLU A 56 -9.03 -33.35 -37.09
C GLU A 56 -10.50 -32.91 -37.14
N ILE A 57 -10.87 -32.08 -38.12
CA ILE A 57 -12.27 -31.65 -38.34
C ILE A 57 -13.13 -32.82 -38.80
N GLN A 58 -12.65 -33.66 -39.73
CA GLN A 58 -13.40 -34.79 -40.30
C GLN A 58 -13.83 -35.84 -39.27
N VAL A 59 -13.12 -35.94 -38.13
CA VAL A 59 -13.50 -36.82 -37.02
C VAL A 59 -14.78 -36.33 -36.30
N GLY A 60 -15.36 -35.20 -36.71
CA GLY A 60 -16.67 -34.72 -36.23
C GLY A 60 -16.60 -34.15 -34.82
N ARG A 61 -15.44 -33.64 -34.41
CA ARG A 61 -15.22 -33.12 -33.06
C ARG A 61 -15.71 -31.68 -32.94
N VAL A 62 -16.10 -31.29 -31.72
CA VAL A 62 -16.45 -29.90 -31.41
C VAL A 62 -15.23 -29.01 -31.63
N VAL A 63 -15.46 -27.85 -32.24
CA VAL A 63 -14.45 -26.82 -32.47
C VAL A 63 -14.73 -25.65 -31.53
N TYR A 64 -13.72 -25.23 -30.79
CA TYR A 64 -13.75 -24.02 -29.98
C TYR A 64 -12.72 -23.02 -30.49
N VAL A 65 -13.04 -21.73 -30.44
CA VAL A 65 -12.12 -20.65 -30.85
C VAL A 65 -11.99 -19.67 -29.70
N LYS A 66 -10.76 -19.36 -29.29
CA LYS A 66 -10.48 -18.27 -28.37
C LYS A 66 -10.35 -16.99 -29.16
N GLU A 67 -11.30 -16.07 -29.00
CA GLU A 67 -11.23 -14.78 -29.68
C GLU A 67 -10.16 -13.86 -29.07
N PHE A 68 -9.85 -12.74 -29.74
CA PHE A 68 -8.88 -11.73 -29.26
C PHE A 68 -9.34 -10.96 -28.01
N GLY A 69 -10.56 -11.19 -27.55
CA GLY A 69 -11.06 -10.71 -26.26
C GLY A 69 -10.89 -11.73 -25.11
N GLY A 70 -10.28 -12.90 -25.37
CA GLY A 70 -10.04 -13.94 -24.37
C GLY A 70 -11.24 -14.85 -24.07
N ASN A 71 -12.37 -14.69 -24.77
CA ASN A 71 -13.53 -15.58 -24.62
C ASN A 71 -13.40 -16.81 -25.52
N TRP A 72 -13.93 -17.95 -25.05
CA TRP A 72 -14.07 -19.14 -25.88
C TRP A 72 -15.43 -19.18 -26.57
N ILE A 73 -15.46 -19.44 -27.87
CA ILE A 73 -16.67 -19.55 -28.67
C ILE A 73 -16.79 -20.98 -29.16
N ASN A 74 -17.95 -21.61 -28.95
CA ASN A 74 -18.27 -22.88 -29.60
C ASN A 74 -18.65 -22.60 -31.06
N ASN A 75 -17.88 -23.11 -32.01
CA ASN A 75 -18.06 -22.81 -33.44
C ASN A 75 -19.39 -23.33 -34.02
N ILE A 76 -20.03 -24.31 -33.37
CA ILE A 76 -21.32 -24.86 -33.81
C ILE A 76 -22.47 -23.96 -33.36
N THR A 77 -22.45 -23.49 -32.11
CA THR A 77 -23.55 -22.69 -31.55
C THR A 77 -23.36 -21.19 -31.71
N GLY A 78 -22.11 -20.74 -31.95
CA GLY A 78 -21.74 -19.32 -31.94
C GLY A 78 -21.80 -18.66 -30.57
N LEU A 79 -22.00 -19.43 -29.49
CA LEU A 79 -22.13 -18.90 -28.13
C LEU A 79 -20.79 -18.93 -27.41
N VAL A 80 -20.59 -17.95 -26.51
CA VAL A 80 -19.49 -17.95 -25.54
C VAL A 80 -19.67 -19.12 -24.58
N VAL A 81 -18.59 -19.85 -24.33
CA VAL A 81 -18.50 -20.96 -23.39
C VAL A 81 -17.46 -20.67 -22.32
N ASP A 82 -17.66 -21.23 -21.14
CA ASP A 82 -16.69 -21.16 -20.05
C ASP A 82 -15.41 -21.93 -20.42
N GLY A 83 -14.24 -21.42 -20.01
CA GLY A 83 -12.95 -22.06 -20.27
C GLY A 83 -12.87 -23.50 -19.75
N SER A 84 -13.63 -23.88 -18.72
CA SER A 84 -13.75 -25.25 -18.22
C SER A 84 -14.35 -26.25 -19.22
N CYS A 85 -15.02 -25.78 -20.28
CA CYS A 85 -15.55 -26.61 -21.35
C CYS A 85 -14.46 -27.10 -22.32
N ILE A 86 -13.26 -26.51 -22.25
CA ILE A 86 -12.16 -26.83 -23.15
C ILE A 86 -11.49 -28.13 -22.66
N PRO A 87 -11.40 -29.18 -23.49
CA PRO A 87 -10.78 -30.45 -23.10
C PRO A 87 -9.27 -30.29 -22.87
N ALA A 88 -8.63 -31.33 -22.32
CA ALA A 88 -7.18 -31.42 -22.34
C ALA A 88 -6.70 -31.48 -23.80
N VAL A 89 -5.73 -30.64 -24.15
CA VAL A 89 -5.29 -30.45 -25.52
C VAL A 89 -3.77 -30.45 -25.63
N VAL A 90 -3.30 -30.91 -26.78
CA VAL A 90 -1.93 -30.70 -27.23
C VAL A 90 -1.92 -29.45 -28.10
N TYR A 91 -1.40 -28.35 -27.57
CA TYR A 91 -1.24 -27.09 -28.28
C TYR A 91 -0.02 -27.14 -29.20
N LYS A 92 -0.22 -26.75 -30.46
CA LYS A 92 0.82 -26.67 -31.48
C LYS A 92 0.90 -25.27 -32.06
N ASN A 93 2.13 -24.78 -32.18
CA ASN A 93 2.46 -23.62 -33.03
C ASN A 93 3.64 -23.99 -33.95
N ALA A 94 4.15 -23.01 -34.71
CA ALA A 94 5.24 -23.26 -35.66
C ALA A 94 6.55 -23.81 -35.04
N THR A 95 6.74 -23.67 -33.73
CA THR A 95 8.03 -23.95 -33.05
C THR A 95 7.92 -24.88 -31.85
N LYS A 96 6.72 -25.10 -31.30
CA LYS A 96 6.52 -25.76 -30.01
C LYS A 96 5.25 -26.60 -29.98
N GLN A 97 5.30 -27.61 -29.13
CA GLN A 97 4.16 -28.41 -28.71
C GLN A 97 4.09 -28.39 -27.17
N ILE A 98 2.92 -28.03 -26.62
CA ILE A 98 2.70 -27.87 -25.18
C ILE A 98 1.43 -28.63 -24.79
N ASN A 99 1.44 -29.38 -23.69
CA ASN A 99 0.25 -30.06 -23.20
C ASN A 99 -0.49 -29.15 -22.21
N PHE A 100 -1.76 -28.88 -22.48
CA PHE A 100 -2.68 -28.18 -21.58
C PHE A 100 -3.64 -29.20 -20.97
N ALA A 101 -3.87 -29.08 -19.66
CA ALA A 101 -4.87 -29.88 -18.96
C ALA A 101 -6.30 -29.45 -19.38
N THR A 102 -7.32 -30.17 -18.92
CA THR A 102 -8.71 -29.76 -19.11
C THR A 102 -8.96 -28.40 -18.48
N GLY A 103 -9.67 -27.55 -19.21
CA GLY A 103 -9.99 -26.19 -18.87
C GLY A 103 -8.91 -25.21 -19.33
N ASP A 104 -9.30 -24.23 -20.14
CA ASP A 104 -8.47 -23.04 -20.33
C ASP A 104 -8.75 -22.08 -19.20
N LYS A 105 -7.88 -22.10 -18.19
CA LYS A 105 -7.91 -21.05 -17.17
C LYS A 105 -7.33 -19.84 -17.85
N ASN A 106 -8.17 -18.86 -18.19
CA ASN A 106 -7.70 -17.55 -18.61
C ASN A 106 -6.57 -17.14 -17.67
N GLU A 107 -5.46 -16.65 -18.23
CA GLU A 107 -4.36 -16.09 -17.46
C GLU A 107 -5.04 -14.92 -16.76
N ILE A 108 -5.44 -15.17 -15.51
CA ILE A 108 -6.36 -14.29 -14.81
C ILE A 108 -5.70 -12.93 -14.91
N ILE A 109 -6.51 -11.94 -15.29
CA ILE A 109 -6.30 -10.50 -15.31
C ILE A 109 -5.63 -10.08 -13.97
N SER A 110 -4.37 -10.43 -13.80
CA SER A 110 -3.58 -10.34 -12.58
C SER A 110 -2.52 -9.27 -12.77
N ASN A 111 -1.99 -9.14 -13.99
CA ASN A 111 -1.10 -8.04 -14.37
C ASN A 111 -1.79 -6.67 -14.32
N VAL A 112 -3.04 -6.55 -14.81
CA VAL A 112 -3.78 -5.28 -14.76
C VAL A 112 -4.08 -4.89 -13.32
N ASN A 113 -4.51 -5.84 -12.48
CA ASN A 113 -4.82 -5.61 -11.08
C ASN A 113 -3.56 -5.24 -10.24
N ALA A 114 -2.42 -5.86 -10.51
CA ALA A 114 -1.17 -5.52 -9.83
C ALA A 114 -0.69 -4.10 -10.16
N ASN A 115 -0.72 -3.70 -11.43
CA ASN A 115 -0.30 -2.34 -11.80
C ASN A 115 -1.25 -1.27 -11.23
N GLU A 116 -2.56 -1.52 -11.21
CA GLU A 116 -3.54 -0.61 -10.63
C GLU A 116 -3.38 -0.45 -9.11
N THR A 117 -3.14 -1.54 -8.39
CA THR A 117 -2.89 -1.50 -6.94
C THR A 117 -1.58 -0.79 -6.59
N VAL A 118 -0.50 -1.00 -7.38
CA VAL A 118 0.75 -0.24 -7.24
C VAL A 118 0.53 1.25 -7.51
N ARG A 119 -0.21 1.60 -8.57
CA ARG A 119 -0.52 3.01 -8.88
C ARG A 119 -1.37 3.67 -7.79
N ALA A 120 -2.32 2.94 -7.20
CA ALA A 120 -3.10 3.43 -6.06
C ALA A 120 -2.22 3.70 -4.83
N TYR A 121 -1.22 2.84 -4.58
CA TYR A 121 -0.23 3.04 -3.53
C TYR A 121 0.68 4.25 -3.79
N GLU A 122 1.19 4.43 -5.01
CA GLU A 122 2.03 5.59 -5.40
C GLU A 122 1.28 6.94 -5.33
N LEU A 123 -0.04 6.93 -5.47
CA LEU A 123 -0.88 8.12 -5.37
C LEU A 123 -1.39 8.36 -3.93
N ALA A 124 -1.07 7.48 -2.99
CA ALA A 124 -1.53 7.62 -1.61
C ALA A 124 -0.89 8.87 -0.98
N PRO A 125 -1.68 9.73 -0.31
CA PRO A 125 -1.11 10.87 0.41
C PRO A 125 -0.25 10.38 1.58
N ILE A 126 0.83 11.10 1.88
CA ILE A 126 1.79 10.74 2.95
C ILE A 126 2.13 11.94 3.85
N TYR A 127 1.22 12.90 4.00
CA TYR A 127 1.50 14.17 4.70
C TYR A 127 1.21 14.16 6.20
N SER A 128 0.51 13.14 6.69
CA SER A 128 0.12 12.99 8.09
C SER A 128 0.22 11.53 8.52
N GLN A 129 0.23 11.29 9.83
CA GLN A 129 0.31 9.92 10.36
C GLN A 129 -0.87 9.03 9.90
N PRO A 130 -2.14 9.48 9.92
CA PRO A 130 -3.25 8.67 9.40
C PRO A 130 -3.10 8.35 7.91
N GLN A 131 -2.62 9.31 7.12
CA GLN A 131 -2.36 9.11 5.69
C GLN A 131 -1.22 8.11 5.44
N ILE A 132 -0.12 8.18 6.20
CA ILE A 132 0.95 7.18 6.16
C ILE A 132 0.45 5.79 6.54
N THR A 133 -0.40 5.67 7.57
CA THR A 133 -1.04 4.41 7.93
C THR A 133 -1.89 3.86 6.77
N GLY A 134 -2.66 4.73 6.11
CA GLY A 134 -3.43 4.37 4.92
C GLY A 134 -2.55 3.94 3.73
N ALA A 135 -1.48 4.67 3.46
CA ALA A 135 -0.50 4.34 2.42
C ALA A 135 0.16 2.98 2.68
N ASN A 136 0.56 2.69 3.93
CA ASN A 136 1.13 1.38 4.30
C ASN A 136 0.14 0.22 4.09
N ALA A 137 -1.15 0.44 4.37
CA ALA A 137 -2.18 -0.56 4.09
C ALA A 137 -2.31 -0.82 2.58
N LEU A 138 -2.27 0.23 1.75
CA LEU A 138 -2.26 0.10 0.29
C LEU A 138 -0.98 -0.59 -0.22
N GLY A 139 0.19 -0.29 0.36
CA GLY A 139 1.45 -0.94 0.02
C GLY A 139 1.43 -2.45 0.29
N ALA A 140 0.80 -2.88 1.40
CA ALA A 140 0.61 -4.30 1.70
C ALA A 140 -0.27 -5.01 0.64
N ILE A 141 -1.34 -4.35 0.17
CA ILE A 141 -2.20 -4.88 -0.90
C ILE A 141 -1.41 -5.00 -2.21
N ALA A 142 -0.68 -3.94 -2.58
CA ALA A 142 0.16 -3.93 -3.78
C ALA A 142 1.22 -5.06 -3.74
N GLN A 143 1.84 -5.28 -2.58
CA GLN A 143 2.84 -6.33 -2.38
C GLN A 143 2.28 -7.74 -2.60
N VAL A 144 1.04 -8.00 -2.16
CA VAL A 144 0.34 -9.28 -2.41
C VAL A 144 0.01 -9.45 -3.88
N ALA A 145 -0.48 -8.40 -4.55
CA ALA A 145 -0.81 -8.43 -5.97
C ALA A 145 0.43 -8.69 -6.83
N VAL A 146 1.53 -7.95 -6.61
CA VAL A 146 2.82 -8.15 -7.30
C VAL A 146 3.41 -9.53 -6.99
N GLY A 147 3.27 -10.02 -5.76
CA GLY A 147 3.73 -11.35 -5.36
C GLY A 147 3.08 -12.49 -6.13
N SER A 148 1.87 -12.27 -6.65
CA SER A 148 1.08 -13.25 -7.41
C SER A 148 1.45 -13.32 -8.90
N LEU A 149 2.30 -12.40 -9.39
CA LEU A 149 2.70 -12.37 -10.79
C LEU A 149 3.71 -13.48 -11.13
N THR A 150 3.52 -14.07 -12.31
CA THR A 150 4.41 -15.09 -12.90
C THR A 150 5.47 -14.46 -13.82
N ASP A 151 5.16 -13.35 -14.47
CA ASP A 151 6.12 -12.62 -15.31
C ASP A 151 7.18 -11.91 -14.45
N VAL A 152 8.42 -12.38 -14.54
CA VAL A 152 9.53 -11.93 -13.68
C VAL A 152 9.87 -10.46 -13.94
N LEU A 153 9.89 -10.03 -15.21
CA LEU A 153 10.29 -8.67 -15.56
C LEU A 153 9.27 -7.64 -15.04
N THR A 154 7.97 -7.91 -15.24
CA THR A 154 6.88 -7.07 -14.72
C THR A 154 6.90 -7.06 -13.20
N LYS A 155 7.13 -8.22 -12.57
CA LYS A 155 7.24 -8.31 -11.11
C LYS A 155 8.37 -7.47 -10.56
N ASP A 156 9.56 -7.55 -11.15
CA ASP A 156 10.74 -6.79 -10.70
C ASP A 156 10.54 -5.27 -10.87
N ASP A 157 9.93 -4.84 -11.99
CA ASP A 157 9.58 -3.44 -12.23
C ASP A 157 8.59 -2.90 -11.17
N LEU A 158 7.47 -3.61 -10.97
CA LEU A 158 6.46 -3.22 -9.98
C LEU A 158 7.01 -3.28 -8.55
N GLN A 159 7.85 -4.26 -8.23
CA GLN A 159 8.51 -4.33 -6.91
C GLN A 159 9.44 -3.14 -6.68
N SER A 160 10.18 -2.71 -7.71
CA SER A 160 11.05 -1.54 -7.62
C SER A 160 10.25 -0.27 -7.33
N ARG A 161 9.09 -0.12 -7.95
CA ARG A 161 8.15 0.98 -7.68
C ARG A 161 7.65 0.98 -6.24
N ILE A 162 7.24 -0.18 -5.72
CA ILE A 162 6.86 -0.33 -4.31
C ILE A 162 8.00 0.07 -3.38
N ASN A 163 9.23 -0.38 -3.66
CA ASN A 163 10.41 -0.05 -2.85
C ASN A 163 10.69 1.45 -2.84
N ASN A 164 10.62 2.11 -4.01
CA ASN A 164 10.79 3.56 -4.12
C ASN A 164 9.75 4.33 -3.28
N GLU A 165 8.50 3.87 -3.26
CA GLU A 165 7.45 4.51 -2.45
C GLU A 165 7.65 4.25 -0.96
N ASN A 166 8.06 3.04 -0.57
CA ASN A 166 8.47 2.72 0.80
C ASN A 166 9.61 3.64 1.28
N ASP A 167 10.59 3.93 0.43
CA ASP A 167 11.68 4.85 0.74
C ASP A 167 11.17 6.29 0.94
N LYS A 168 10.23 6.75 0.13
CA LYS A 168 9.56 8.06 0.33
C LYS A 168 8.81 8.09 1.65
N ILE A 169 8.07 7.04 1.99
CA ILE A 169 7.37 6.92 3.27
C ILE A 169 8.38 6.93 4.41
N ALA A 170 9.45 6.11 4.35
CA ALA A 170 10.47 6.05 5.38
C ALA A 170 11.16 7.43 5.60
N ALA A 171 11.45 8.14 4.51
CA ALA A 171 11.98 9.50 4.56
C ALA A 171 10.98 10.51 5.16
N ARG A 172 9.67 10.29 4.98
CA ARG A 172 8.61 11.13 5.55
C ARG A 172 8.27 10.75 6.99
N VAL A 173 8.53 9.50 7.39
CA VAL A 173 8.50 8.98 8.75
C VAL A 173 9.67 9.51 9.59
N VAL A 174 10.47 10.46 9.09
CA VAL A 174 11.20 11.40 9.95
C VAL A 174 10.15 12.19 10.74
N TYR A 175 9.74 11.60 11.86
CA TYR A 175 8.57 11.92 12.65
C TYR A 175 8.42 13.41 12.82
N LEU A 176 7.24 13.93 12.48
CA LEU A 176 6.86 15.25 12.93
C LEU A 176 6.88 15.23 14.46
N GLN A 177 7.92 15.82 15.04
CA GLN A 177 8.17 15.85 16.47
C GLN A 177 8.15 17.28 16.94
N ILE A 178 7.56 17.49 18.10
CA ILE A 178 7.72 18.73 18.84
C ILE A 178 9.19 18.78 19.28
N GLY A 179 9.98 19.64 18.65
CA GLY A 179 11.39 19.83 18.99
C GLY A 179 11.57 20.73 20.22
N GLU A 180 10.71 21.74 20.36
CA GLU A 180 10.76 22.71 21.46
C GLU A 180 9.34 23.10 21.90
N ILE A 181 9.16 23.34 23.19
CA ILE A 181 7.96 23.94 23.78
C ILE A 181 8.36 25.17 24.58
N LYS A 182 7.64 26.28 24.37
CA LYS A 182 7.70 27.48 25.19
C LYS A 182 6.30 27.82 25.65
N ALA A 183 6.13 28.05 26.95
CA ALA A 183 4.84 28.41 27.51
C ALA A 183 4.92 29.74 28.26
N VAL A 184 3.86 30.53 28.11
CA VAL A 184 3.55 31.70 28.94
C VAL A 184 2.09 31.60 29.37
N ASN A 185 1.67 32.40 30.34
CA ASN A 185 0.31 32.29 30.85
C ASN A 185 -0.74 32.57 29.75
N GLY A 186 -1.48 31.53 29.35
CA GLY A 186 -2.50 31.58 28.30
C GLY A 186 -2.04 31.14 26.90
N THR A 187 -0.74 30.89 26.69
CA THR A 187 -0.21 30.56 25.36
C THR A 187 0.91 29.53 25.43
N ILE A 188 0.85 28.51 24.57
CA ILE A 188 1.91 27.52 24.38
C ILE A 188 2.38 27.56 22.92
N THR A 189 3.66 27.85 22.71
CA THR A 189 4.31 27.81 21.40
C THR A 189 5.08 26.49 21.25
N LEU A 190 4.81 25.76 20.18
CA LEU A 190 5.47 24.51 19.81
C LEU A 190 6.30 24.74 18.54
N THR A 191 7.55 24.29 18.53
CA THR A 191 8.38 24.27 17.32
C THR A 191 8.54 22.83 16.86
N PHE A 192 8.12 22.54 15.64
CA PHE A 192 8.29 21.22 15.03
C PHE A 192 9.64 21.11 14.31
N ASN A 193 10.20 19.89 14.31
CA ASN A 193 11.43 19.60 13.56
C ASN A 193 11.23 19.75 12.04
N ASN A 194 10.01 19.51 11.55
CA ASN A 194 9.60 19.62 10.15
C ASN A 194 8.35 20.49 10.01
N PRO A 195 8.17 21.17 8.87
CA PRO A 195 6.98 22.00 8.66
C PRO A 195 5.73 21.12 8.44
N LEU A 196 4.64 21.50 9.11
CA LEU A 196 3.28 21.09 8.81
C LEU A 196 2.82 21.73 7.50
N VAL A 197 2.14 20.94 6.65
CA VAL A 197 1.56 21.43 5.39
C VAL A 197 0.08 21.84 5.55
N VAL A 198 -0.57 21.38 6.61
CA VAL A 198 -1.97 21.66 6.92
C VAL A 198 -2.03 22.13 8.38
N LYS A 199 -2.83 23.17 8.63
CA LYS A 199 -3.12 23.65 9.99
C LYS A 199 -3.86 22.54 10.76
N PRO A 200 -3.30 22.03 11.86
CA PRO A 200 -3.94 20.97 12.64
C PRO A 200 -5.16 21.48 13.39
N GLU A 201 -6.08 20.58 13.72
CA GLU A 201 -7.20 20.88 14.60
C GLU A 201 -6.78 20.90 16.07
N VAL A 202 -7.55 21.57 16.93
CA VAL A 202 -7.32 21.58 18.39
C VAL A 202 -7.31 20.17 18.99
N SER A 203 -8.16 19.28 18.47
CA SER A 203 -8.31 17.88 18.89
C SER A 203 -7.05 17.04 18.69
N ALA A 204 -6.13 17.47 17.82
CA ALA A 204 -4.85 16.81 17.59
C ALA A 204 -3.86 17.00 18.75
N PHE A 205 -4.16 17.88 19.71
CA PHE A 205 -3.27 18.18 20.83
C PHE A 205 -3.82 17.65 22.15
N VAL A 206 -2.94 16.99 22.91
CA VAL A 206 -3.21 16.67 24.32
C VAL A 206 -2.26 17.51 25.18
N VAL A 207 -2.83 18.43 25.96
CA VAL A 207 -2.07 19.25 26.92
C VAL A 207 -2.41 18.80 28.32
N ASN A 208 -1.38 18.45 29.10
CA ASN A 208 -1.49 18.22 30.53
C ASN A 208 -0.69 19.30 31.26
N GLN A 209 -1.31 19.92 32.28
CA GLN A 209 -0.73 21.02 33.04
C GLN A 209 -0.58 20.63 34.51
N THR A 210 0.59 20.90 35.07
CA THR A 210 0.89 20.73 36.50
C THR A 210 1.20 22.10 37.10
N ILE A 211 0.57 22.42 38.24
CA ILE A 211 0.83 23.65 38.99
C ILE A 211 1.52 23.28 40.32
N GLY A 212 2.73 23.79 40.54
CA GLY A 212 3.56 23.46 41.69
C GLY A 212 3.90 21.96 41.73
N THR A 213 3.55 21.31 42.83
CA THR A 213 3.70 19.85 43.04
C THR A 213 2.37 19.11 42.90
N GLY A 214 1.36 19.75 42.31
CA GLY A 214 0.04 19.15 42.12
C GLY A 214 0.02 17.98 41.14
N VAL A 215 -1.15 17.37 40.98
CA VAL A 215 -1.39 16.36 39.95
C VAL A 215 -1.59 17.06 38.60
N ALA A 216 -1.07 16.48 37.53
CA ALA A 216 -1.29 16.98 36.18
C ALA A 216 -2.78 16.89 35.81
N ILE A 217 -3.35 17.99 35.32
CA ILE A 217 -4.73 18.06 34.82
C ILE A 217 -4.73 18.23 33.30
N LYS A 218 -5.70 17.62 32.61
CA LYS A 218 -5.88 17.81 31.17
C LYS A 218 -6.42 19.23 30.92
N VAL A 219 -5.74 19.98 30.06
CA VAL A 219 -6.15 21.29 29.58
C VAL A 219 -6.53 21.17 28.11
N VAL A 220 -7.69 21.68 27.74
CA VAL A 220 -8.13 21.70 26.33
C VAL A 220 -7.78 23.07 25.75
N PRO A 221 -6.92 23.15 24.71
CA PRO A 221 -6.69 24.41 24.01
C PRO A 221 -7.99 24.96 23.42
N THR A 222 -8.13 26.28 23.38
CA THR A 222 -9.31 26.95 22.79
C THR A 222 -9.08 27.38 21.35
N ALA A 223 -7.82 27.50 20.93
CA ALA A 223 -7.44 27.82 19.56
C ALA A 223 -6.06 27.25 19.23
N VAL A 224 -5.84 27.05 17.94
CA VAL A 224 -4.56 26.65 17.34
C VAL A 224 -4.27 27.61 16.21
N ASP A 225 -3.03 28.07 16.12
CA ASP A 225 -2.55 28.83 14.98
C ASP A 225 -1.25 28.25 14.44
N LEU A 226 -1.14 28.21 13.11
CA LEU A 226 0.03 27.70 12.39
C LEU A 226 0.68 28.88 11.70
N ASP A 227 1.96 29.09 11.96
CA ASP A 227 2.72 30.15 11.31
C ASP A 227 2.90 29.89 9.80
N SER A 228 3.35 30.91 9.07
CA SER A 228 3.56 30.79 7.63
C SER A 228 4.69 29.83 7.25
N THR A 229 5.58 29.46 8.18
CA THR A 229 6.65 28.49 7.92
C THR A 229 6.17 27.04 8.06
N GLY A 230 5.02 26.83 8.68
CA GLY A 230 4.51 25.51 9.02
C GLY A 230 5.21 24.88 10.24
N LYS A 231 6.25 25.51 10.81
CA LYS A 231 7.03 24.91 11.89
C LYS A 231 6.56 25.33 13.28
N ILE A 232 5.88 26.45 13.39
CA ILE A 232 5.50 27.00 14.69
C ILE A 232 3.99 26.90 14.85
N ILE A 233 3.56 26.17 15.88
CA ILE A 233 2.18 26.16 16.34
C ILE A 233 2.07 27.01 17.60
N THR A 234 1.04 27.84 17.65
CA THR A 234 0.65 28.56 18.87
C THR A 234 -0.71 28.04 19.34
N LEU A 235 -0.73 27.42 20.52
CA LEU A 235 -1.94 27.00 21.20
C LEU A 235 -2.39 28.10 22.17
N THR A 236 -3.66 28.48 22.10
CA THR A 236 -4.29 29.29 23.15
C THR A 236 -4.87 28.34 24.20
N VAL A 237 -4.51 28.54 25.46
CA VAL A 237 -5.00 27.73 26.59
C VAL A 237 -5.62 28.65 27.64
N PRO A 238 -6.53 28.14 28.50
CA PRO A 238 -7.03 28.89 29.64
C PRO A 238 -5.90 29.44 30.52
N GLN A 239 -6.00 30.70 30.91
CA GLN A 239 -5.02 31.32 31.80
C GLN A 239 -5.12 30.74 33.21
N VAL A 240 -3.96 30.55 33.84
CA VAL A 240 -3.86 30.20 35.26
C VAL A 240 -4.16 31.45 36.08
N LYS A 241 -5.13 31.34 36.98
CA LYS A 241 -5.54 32.42 37.88
C LYS A 241 -4.39 32.75 38.84
N LYS A 242 -4.04 34.03 38.96
CA LYS A 242 -3.09 34.52 39.96
C LYS A 242 -3.65 34.32 41.37
N ILE A 243 -2.78 33.98 42.32
CA ILE A 243 -3.10 33.86 43.74
C ILE A 243 -2.07 34.62 44.58
N SER A 244 -2.19 34.58 45.91
CA SER A 244 -1.29 35.29 46.83
C SER A 244 0.15 34.72 46.89
N THR A 245 0.42 33.59 46.23
CA THR A 245 1.75 32.97 46.14
C THR A 245 2.17 32.73 44.69
N GLU A 246 3.48 32.81 44.43
CA GLU A 246 4.02 32.52 43.10
C GLU A 246 3.78 31.04 42.74
N GLN A 247 3.29 30.79 41.53
CA GLN A 247 3.06 29.44 41.05
C GLN A 247 4.03 29.10 39.93
N LYS A 248 4.61 27.89 39.96
CA LYS A 248 5.32 27.31 38.82
C LYS A 248 4.35 26.44 38.04
N VAL A 249 4.17 26.71 36.76
CA VAL A 249 3.32 25.92 35.85
C VAL A 249 4.23 25.14 34.92
N VAL A 250 3.96 23.85 34.73
CA VAL A 250 4.66 22.97 33.79
C VAL A 250 3.63 22.37 32.85
N ASN A 251 3.90 22.40 31.55
CA ASN A 251 3.03 21.81 30.53
C ASN A 251 3.73 20.62 29.84
N THR A 252 2.99 19.54 29.67
CA THR A 252 3.35 18.40 28.82
C THR A 252 2.38 18.37 27.65
N VAL A 253 2.91 18.40 26.43
CA VAL A 253 2.11 18.45 25.20
C VAL A 253 2.49 17.28 24.30
N SER A 254 1.48 16.58 23.76
CA SER A 254 1.65 15.68 22.62
C SER A 254 0.81 16.15 21.43
N TYR A 255 1.29 15.82 20.24
CA TYR A 255 0.61 16.05 18.97
C TYR A 255 0.31 14.68 18.34
N ASP A 256 -0.96 14.38 18.07
CA ASP A 256 -1.45 13.06 17.67
C ASP A 256 -0.89 11.93 18.57
N THR A 257 -0.20 10.96 17.96
CA THR A 257 0.44 9.82 18.62
C THR A 257 1.93 10.07 18.90
N ALA A 258 2.42 11.30 18.74
CA ALA A 258 3.82 11.62 19.00
C ALA A 258 4.16 11.52 20.50
N VAL A 259 5.43 11.25 20.78
CA VAL A 259 5.95 11.23 22.16
C VAL A 259 5.69 12.61 22.82
N PRO A 260 5.06 12.65 24.00
CA PRO A 260 4.83 13.91 24.69
C PRO A 260 6.15 14.61 25.05
N VAL A 261 6.15 15.94 24.94
CA VAL A 261 7.28 16.79 25.31
C VAL A 261 6.87 17.67 26.49
N THR A 262 7.77 17.85 27.45
CA THR A 262 7.54 18.62 28.67
C THR A 262 8.43 19.85 28.68
N GLU A 263 7.85 21.01 28.97
CA GLU A 263 8.59 22.27 29.11
C GLU A 263 9.17 22.47 30.53
N ALA A 264 10.14 23.37 30.68
CA ALA A 264 10.86 23.57 31.94
C ALA A 264 10.03 24.19 33.07
N GLY A 265 8.95 24.87 32.70
CA GLY A 265 7.98 25.56 33.52
C GLY A 265 8.12 27.07 33.45
N PHE A 266 6.99 27.79 33.53
CA PHE A 266 6.94 29.25 33.69
C PHE A 266 6.36 29.65 35.06
N LYS A 267 6.60 30.89 35.46
CA LYS A 267 6.10 31.46 36.72
C LYS A 267 4.88 32.33 36.49
N VAL A 268 3.84 32.14 37.30
CA VAL A 268 2.68 33.04 37.38
C VAL A 268 2.89 33.96 38.58
N ALA A 269 2.94 35.27 38.32
CA ALA A 269 3.12 36.28 39.35
C ALA A 269 1.96 36.30 40.36
N VAL A 270 2.28 36.72 41.58
CA VAL A 270 1.30 36.92 42.66
C VAL A 270 0.23 37.95 42.27
N ASP A 271 -0.96 37.81 42.83
CA ASP A 271 -1.99 38.84 42.81
C ASP A 271 -1.75 39.83 43.95
N THR A 272 -1.54 41.11 43.61
CA THR A 272 -1.27 42.19 44.58
C THR A 272 -2.50 43.08 44.83
N SER A 273 -3.67 42.73 44.30
CA SER A 273 -4.87 43.59 44.32
C SER A 273 -5.76 43.44 45.56
N HIS A 274 -5.15 43.32 46.75
CA HIS A 274 -5.89 43.25 48.03
C HIS A 274 -6.29 44.63 48.56
#